data_AF-A0AAD9Q0N7-F1
#
_entry.id   AF-A0AAD9Q0N7-F1
#
_cell.length_a   1.000
_cell.length_b   1.000
_cell.length_c   1.000
_cell.angle_alpha   90.00
_cell.angle_beta   90.00
_cell.angle_gamma   90.00
#
_symmetry.space_group_name_H-M   'P 1'
#
loop_
_entity.id
_entity.type
_entity.pdbx_description
1 polymer ?
#
loop_
_entity_poly.entity_id
_entity_poly.type
_entity_poly.pdbx_seq_one_letter_code
_entity_poly.pdbx_strand_id
1 'polypeptide(L)'
;MGGVDKNDQMKSYYTIPVSGKKWWSRILFNLVDRITQPCKRTLKSFRIDLATQLIGDLSSRRKRGRPSDEPLSLRNVKRHFPEYLPTNESGKRKERKCKVCFHAGVRKMTSYFCPDCNVGLCTAPCFRTYHQ
;
A
#
# COMPACT_ATOMS: atom_id res chain seq x y z
N MET A 1 6.45 39.92 -15.53
CA MET A 1 5.24 39.42 -16.19
C MET A 1 5.23 37.88 -16.38
N GLY A 2 5.77 37.06 -15.45
CA GLY A 2 5.89 35.60 -15.65
C GLY A 2 4.97 34.73 -14.79
N GLY A 3 4.00 35.32 -14.08
CA GLY A 3 3.12 34.57 -13.17
C GLY A 3 2.16 33.64 -13.90
N VAL A 4 1.68 34.05 -15.08
CA VAL A 4 0.78 33.26 -15.92
C VAL A 4 1.52 32.07 -16.54
N ASP A 5 2.71 32.31 -17.11
CA ASP A 5 3.54 31.27 -17.72
C ASP A 5 4.00 30.24 -16.69
N LYS A 6 4.40 30.69 -15.49
CA LYS A 6 4.78 29.78 -14.41
C LYS A 6 3.60 28.91 -13.96
N ASN A 7 2.39 29.45 -13.92
CA ASN A 7 1.20 28.67 -13.57
C ASN A 7 0.85 27.65 -14.67
N ASP A 8 0.97 28.03 -15.94
CA ASP A 8 0.76 27.12 -17.07
C ASP A 8 1.82 26.00 -17.11
N GLN A 9 3.07 26.35 -16.81
CA GLN A 9 4.17 25.39 -16.63
C GLN A 9 3.90 24.42 -15.46
N MET A 10 3.40 24.90 -14.32
CA MET A 10 3.06 24.04 -13.19
C MET A 10 1.93 23.04 -13.52
N LYS A 11 1.02 23.44 -14.41
CA LYS A 11 -0.07 22.59 -14.89
C LYS A 11 0.40 21.50 -15.84
N SER A 12 1.38 21.79 -16.71
CA SER A 12 1.87 20.81 -17.68
C SER A 12 2.49 19.56 -17.02
N TYR A 13 3.08 19.70 -15.81
CA TYR A 13 3.65 18.57 -15.06
C TYR A 13 2.63 17.52 -14.60
N TYR A 14 1.37 17.90 -14.35
CA TYR A 14 0.35 16.97 -13.87
C TYR A 14 -1.01 17.19 -14.55
N THR A 15 -1.01 17.13 -15.88
CA THR A 15 -2.23 17.27 -16.67
C THR A 15 -3.21 16.13 -16.40
N ILE A 16 -4.49 16.47 -16.30
CA ILE A 16 -5.58 15.47 -16.29
C ILE A 16 -5.96 15.20 -17.75
N PRO A 17 -5.63 14.04 -18.33
CA PRO A 17 -6.03 13.72 -19.69
C PRO A 17 -7.54 13.42 -19.73
N VAL A 18 -8.31 14.37 -20.23
CA VAL A 18 -9.76 14.23 -20.38
C VAL A 18 -10.08 14.11 -21.87
N SER A 19 -10.28 12.88 -22.35
CA SER A 19 -10.86 12.63 -23.67
C SER A 19 -12.38 12.51 -23.51
N GLY A 20 -13.10 13.55 -23.93
CA GLY A 20 -14.55 13.60 -23.83
C GLY A 20 -15.16 14.28 -25.04
N LYS A 21 -16.30 13.76 -25.51
CA LYS A 21 -17.07 14.39 -26.61
C LYS A 21 -17.64 15.76 -26.22
N LYS A 22 -17.78 16.02 -24.92
CA LYS A 22 -18.37 17.25 -24.36
C LYS A 22 -17.26 18.22 -23.95
N TRP A 23 -17.20 19.38 -24.60
CA TRP A 23 -16.17 20.40 -24.39
C TRP A 23 -16.09 20.92 -22.95
N TRP A 24 -17.24 21.06 -22.26
CA TRP A 24 -17.31 21.59 -20.89
C TRP A 24 -16.57 20.73 -19.86
N SER A 25 -16.37 19.44 -20.11
CA SER A 25 -15.60 18.57 -19.22
C SER A 25 -14.17 19.08 -19.03
N ARG A 26 -13.55 19.62 -20.09
CA ARG A 26 -12.22 20.24 -20.02
C ARG A 26 -12.21 21.43 -19.07
N ILE A 27 -13.27 22.24 -19.06
CA ILE A 27 -13.39 23.39 -18.16
C ILE A 27 -13.52 22.94 -16.71
N LEU A 28 -14.35 21.93 -16.45
CA LEU A 28 -14.54 21.37 -15.11
C LEU A 28 -13.20 20.92 -14.50
N PHE A 29 -12.44 20.08 -15.21
CA PHE A 29 -11.17 19.57 -14.70
C PHE A 29 -10.10 20.67 -14.56
N ASN A 30 -10.11 21.66 -15.47
CA ASN A 30 -9.26 22.85 -15.32
C ASN A 30 -9.59 23.66 -14.06
N LEU A 31 -10.87 23.76 -13.69
CA LEU A 31 -11.30 24.44 -12.46
C LEU A 31 -10.85 23.67 -11.22
N VAL A 32 -11.04 22.34 -11.20
CA VAL A 32 -10.60 21.47 -10.11
C VAL A 32 -9.09 21.55 -9.91
N ASP A 33 -8.30 21.52 -10.98
CA ASP A 33 -6.84 21.67 -10.92
C ASP A 33 -6.41 23.01 -10.29
N ARG A 34 -7.19 24.09 -10.48
CA ARG A 34 -6.91 25.40 -9.88
C ARG A 34 -7.25 25.44 -8.39
N ILE A 35 -8.35 24.82 -7.98
CA ILE A 35 -8.76 24.76 -6.57
C ILE A 35 -7.80 23.87 -5.76
N THR A 36 -7.21 22.86 -6.39
CA THR A 36 -6.29 21.90 -5.76
C THR A 36 -4.82 22.29 -5.86
N GLN A 37 -4.51 23.58 -6.02
CA GLN A 37 -3.13 24.07 -5.94
C GLN A 37 -2.70 24.24 -4.48
N PRO A 38 -1.64 23.56 -4.02
CA PRO A 38 -1.21 23.66 -2.62
C PRO A 38 -0.50 24.99 -2.36
N CYS A 39 -0.85 25.66 -1.26
CA CYS A 39 -0.19 26.90 -0.87
C CYS A 39 1.18 26.70 -0.22
N LYS A 40 1.44 25.55 0.43
CA LYS A 40 2.60 25.34 1.31
C LYS A 40 3.25 23.95 1.25
N ARG A 41 2.72 23.02 0.45
CA ARG A 41 3.22 21.64 0.32
C ARG A 41 3.70 21.38 -1.11
N THR A 42 4.53 20.36 -1.28
CA THR A 42 4.88 19.88 -2.62
C THR A 42 3.63 19.36 -3.34
N LEU A 43 3.46 19.72 -4.61
CA LEU A 43 2.28 19.36 -5.42
C LEU A 43 1.99 17.86 -5.43
N LYS A 44 3.05 17.04 -5.49
CA LYS A 44 2.96 15.59 -5.43
C LYS A 44 2.36 15.08 -4.12
N SER A 45 2.90 15.53 -2.97
CA SER A 45 2.45 15.03 -1.66
C SER A 45 1.01 15.44 -1.38
N PHE A 46 0.64 16.67 -1.75
CA PHE A 46 -0.72 17.17 -1.64
C PHE A 46 -1.71 16.37 -2.49
N ARG A 47 -1.39 16.08 -3.75
CA ARG A 47 -2.27 15.28 -4.64
C ARG A 47 -2.45 13.85 -4.15
N ILE A 48 -1.41 13.23 -3.61
CA ILE A 48 -1.49 11.87 -3.04
C ILE A 48 -2.41 11.89 -1.82
N ASP A 49 -2.22 12.83 -0.90
CA ASP A 49 -3.03 12.98 0.31
C ASP A 49 -4.51 13.25 -0.03
N LEU A 50 -4.77 14.18 -0.96
CA LEU A 50 -6.11 14.44 -1.49
C LEU A 50 -6.73 13.19 -2.13
N ALA A 51 -5.98 12.47 -2.97
CA ALA A 51 -6.48 11.25 -3.60
C ALA A 51 -6.83 10.19 -2.55
N THR A 52 -5.99 10.00 -1.52
CA THR A 52 -6.28 9.06 -0.42
C THR A 52 -7.52 9.45 0.37
N GLN A 53 -7.73 10.75 0.62
CA GLN A 53 -8.91 11.25 1.33
C GLN A 53 -10.20 11.15 0.49
N LEU A 54 -10.12 11.45 -0.81
CA LEU A 54 -11.27 11.37 -1.73
C LEU A 54 -11.67 9.93 -2.06
N ILE A 55 -10.69 9.02 -2.16
CA ILE A 55 -10.95 7.61 -2.40
C ILE A 55 -11.49 6.95 -1.13
N GLY A 56 -10.90 7.21 0.04
CA GLY A 56 -11.31 6.59 1.31
C GLY A 56 -11.45 5.06 1.16
N ASP A 57 -12.64 4.53 1.50
CA ASP A 57 -13.01 3.13 1.31
C ASP A 57 -13.73 2.83 -0.02
N LEU A 58 -13.92 3.83 -0.88
CA LEU A 58 -14.64 3.70 -2.14
C LEU A 58 -13.73 3.05 -3.19
N SER A 59 -14.11 1.84 -3.61
CA SER A 59 -13.51 1.21 -4.79
C SER A 59 -14.44 1.37 -5.99
N SER A 60 -13.99 2.03 -7.05
CA SER A 60 -14.72 2.11 -8.33
C SER A 60 -14.85 0.75 -9.03
N ARG A 61 -14.17 -0.27 -8.52
CA ARG A 61 -14.27 -1.64 -9.01
C ARG A 61 -15.64 -2.19 -8.60
N ARG A 62 -16.54 -2.42 -9.57
CA ARG A 62 -17.79 -3.14 -9.32
C ARG A 62 -17.44 -4.48 -8.65
N LYS A 63 -17.80 -4.63 -7.37
CA LYS A 63 -17.66 -5.90 -6.65
C LYS A 63 -18.54 -6.92 -7.38
N ARG A 64 -17.94 -7.88 -8.07
CA ARG A 64 -18.65 -9.02 -8.66
C ARG A 64 -18.73 -10.11 -7.60
N GLY A 65 -19.94 -10.47 -7.18
CA GLY A 65 -20.19 -11.49 -6.15
C GLY A 65 -20.85 -10.93 -4.89
N ARG A 66 -21.03 -11.81 -3.87
CA ARG A 66 -21.68 -11.49 -2.60
C ARG A 66 -20.93 -10.35 -1.87
N PRO A 67 -21.61 -9.31 -1.37
CA PRO A 67 -20.99 -8.29 -0.53
C PRO A 67 -20.32 -8.95 0.67
N SER A 68 -19.06 -8.59 0.94
CA SER A 68 -18.43 -8.92 2.22
C SER A 68 -18.86 -7.88 3.26
N ASP A 69 -19.24 -8.33 4.45
CA ASP A 69 -19.54 -7.43 5.57
C ASP A 69 -18.30 -6.71 6.11
N GLU A 70 -17.09 -7.20 5.78
CA GLU A 70 -15.85 -6.56 6.24
C GLU A 70 -15.37 -5.41 5.32
N PRO A 71 -14.95 -4.28 5.91
CA PRO A 71 -14.29 -3.18 5.20
C PRO A 71 -12.99 -3.65 4.53
N LEU A 72 -12.70 -3.09 3.35
CA LEU A 72 -11.53 -3.47 2.55
C LEU A 72 -10.19 -3.24 3.29
N SER A 73 -10.13 -2.25 4.19
CA SER A 73 -8.93 -1.93 4.96
C SER A 73 -8.57 -3.00 5.99
N LEU A 74 -9.54 -3.76 6.53
CA LEU A 74 -9.27 -4.81 7.53
C LEU A 74 -8.73 -6.10 6.93
N ARG A 75 -8.86 -6.29 5.61
CA ARG A 75 -8.50 -7.54 4.93
C ARG A 75 -7.00 -7.87 5.03
N ASN A 76 -6.16 -6.84 5.14
CA ASN A 76 -4.70 -6.95 5.16
C ASN A 76 -4.08 -6.63 6.53
N VAL A 77 -4.82 -6.05 7.48
CA VAL A 77 -4.26 -5.55 8.74
C VAL A 77 -4.11 -6.66 9.80
N LYS A 78 -4.87 -7.74 9.68
CA LYS A 78 -4.86 -8.85 10.67
C LYS A 78 -4.14 -10.11 10.20
N ARG A 79 -3.51 -10.11 9.03
CA ARG A 79 -2.82 -11.31 8.51
C ARG A 79 -1.33 -11.16 8.72
N HIS A 80 -0.77 -12.03 9.55
CA HIS A 80 0.67 -12.21 9.67
C HIS A 80 1.22 -12.81 8.38
N PHE A 81 2.29 -12.22 7.83
CA PHE A 81 2.95 -12.73 6.62
C PHE A 81 4.38 -13.19 6.95
N PRO A 82 4.85 -14.32 6.40
CA PRO A 82 6.21 -14.79 6.62
C PRO A 82 7.21 -13.96 5.80
N GLU A 83 8.30 -13.54 6.45
CA GLU A 83 9.44 -12.86 5.82
C GLU A 83 10.73 -13.64 6.08
N TYR A 84 11.76 -13.40 5.26
CA TYR A 84 13.08 -14.00 5.45
C TYR A 84 13.94 -13.21 6.44
N LEU A 85 14.64 -13.91 7.31
CA LEU A 85 15.65 -13.32 8.19
C LEU A 85 16.80 -12.70 7.38
N PRO A 86 17.44 -11.64 7.93
CA PRO A 86 18.54 -10.97 7.26
C PRO A 86 19.75 -11.90 7.10
N THR A 87 20.54 -11.60 6.07
CA THR A 87 21.76 -12.32 5.76
C THR A 87 22.90 -11.89 6.70
N ASN A 88 23.79 -12.83 7.05
CA ASN A 88 25.06 -12.54 7.73
C ASN A 88 26.08 -11.91 6.77
N GLU A 89 27.17 -11.37 7.32
CA GLU A 89 28.32 -10.85 6.58
C GLU A 89 28.91 -11.88 5.60
N SER A 90 28.79 -13.18 5.91
CA SER A 90 29.23 -14.29 5.05
C SER A 90 28.23 -14.68 3.95
N GLY A 91 27.18 -13.90 3.70
CA GLY A 91 26.20 -14.15 2.63
C GLY A 91 25.18 -15.27 2.91
N LYS A 92 25.26 -15.94 4.07
CA LYS A 92 24.28 -16.95 4.50
C LYS A 92 23.12 -16.32 5.28
N ARG A 93 21.88 -16.74 5.00
CA ARG A 93 20.71 -16.28 5.75
C ARG A 93 20.79 -16.72 7.21
N LYS A 94 20.43 -15.84 8.14
CA LYS A 94 20.29 -16.21 9.55
C LYS A 94 19.17 -17.23 9.70
N GLU A 95 19.36 -18.17 10.60
CA GLU A 95 18.35 -19.17 10.95
C GLU A 95 17.97 -19.06 12.42
N ARG A 96 16.69 -19.20 12.73
CA ARG A 96 16.16 -19.26 14.09
C ARG A 96 15.46 -20.59 14.32
N LYS A 97 15.32 -20.99 15.59
CA LYS A 97 14.55 -22.19 15.96
C LYS A 97 13.06 -21.93 15.71
N CYS A 98 12.37 -22.92 15.13
CA CYS A 98 10.91 -22.87 15.02
C CYS A 98 10.26 -23.10 16.39
N LYS A 99 9.44 -22.16 16.88
CA LYS A 99 8.81 -22.26 18.21
C LYS A 99 7.84 -23.45 18.32
N VAL A 100 7.04 -23.70 17.27
CA VAL A 100 6.08 -24.82 17.23
C VAL A 100 6.81 -26.17 17.22
N CYS A 101 7.85 -26.33 16.40
CA CYS A 101 8.62 -27.57 16.38
C CYS A 101 9.36 -27.80 17.71
N PHE A 102 9.85 -26.72 18.32
CA PHE A 102 10.51 -26.81 19.63
C PHE A 102 9.56 -27.32 20.72
N HIS A 103 8.30 -26.87 20.74
CA HIS A 103 7.29 -27.42 21.65
C HIS A 103 6.94 -28.87 21.35
N ALA A 104 7.03 -29.30 20.09
CA ALA A 104 6.89 -30.71 19.70
C ALA A 104 8.15 -31.56 19.96
N GLY A 105 9.20 -31.01 20.58
CA GLY A 105 10.46 -31.72 20.85
C GLY A 105 11.36 -31.90 19.61
N VAL A 106 11.01 -31.29 18.47
CA VAL A 106 11.77 -31.43 17.22
C VAL A 106 12.66 -30.20 17.01
N ARG A 107 13.97 -30.42 16.90
CA ARG A 107 14.93 -29.36 16.60
C ARG A 107 14.94 -29.02 15.10
N LYS A 108 14.17 -28.00 14.71
CA LYS A 108 14.18 -27.43 13.35
C LYS A 108 14.59 -25.96 13.35
N MET A 109 15.50 -25.62 12.44
CA MET A 109 15.95 -24.26 12.16
C MET A 109 15.23 -23.75 10.91
N THR A 110 14.87 -22.47 10.89
CA THR A 110 14.11 -21.82 9.82
C THR A 110 14.68 -20.45 9.53
N SER A 111 14.78 -20.11 8.25
CA SER A 111 15.10 -18.76 7.78
C SER A 111 13.89 -17.83 7.69
N TYR A 112 12.67 -18.35 7.93
CA TYR A 112 11.44 -17.57 7.95
C TYR A 112 11.09 -17.10 9.36
N PHE A 113 10.54 -15.88 9.45
CA PHE A 113 10.00 -15.31 10.68
C PHE A 113 8.74 -14.47 10.39
N CYS A 114 7.90 -14.30 11.40
CA CYS A 114 6.80 -13.32 11.36
C CYS A 114 7.33 -11.96 11.86
N PRO A 115 7.21 -10.87 11.09
CA PRO A 115 7.68 -9.54 11.52
C PRO A 115 6.84 -8.97 12.67
N ASP A 116 5.54 -9.24 12.69
CA ASP A 116 4.65 -8.69 13.72
C ASP A 116 4.85 -9.37 15.09
N CYS A 117 5.10 -10.69 15.10
CA CYS A 117 5.32 -11.46 16.33
C CYS A 117 6.81 -11.65 16.67
N ASN A 118 7.72 -11.35 15.75
CA ASN A 118 9.16 -11.60 15.85
C ASN A 118 9.55 -13.07 16.16
N VAL A 119 8.72 -14.04 15.78
CA VAL A 119 8.94 -15.48 16.01
C VAL A 119 9.40 -16.19 14.74
N GLY A 120 10.40 -17.08 14.87
CA GLY A 120 10.82 -18.00 13.81
C GLY A 120 9.84 -19.16 13.68
N LEU A 121 9.33 -19.39 12.48
CA LEU A 121 8.31 -20.41 12.18
C LEU A 121 8.62 -21.09 10.85
N CYS A 122 8.31 -22.39 10.73
CA CYS A 122 8.36 -23.07 9.42
C CYS A 122 7.24 -22.57 8.51
N THR A 123 7.51 -22.44 7.21
CA THR A 123 6.57 -21.93 6.19
C THR A 123 5.22 -22.65 6.23
N ALA A 124 5.24 -23.98 6.33
CA ALA A 124 4.08 -24.81 6.61
C ALA A 124 4.54 -26.07 7.37
N PRO A 125 3.73 -26.63 8.29
CA PRO A 125 2.42 -26.18 8.77
C PRO A 125 2.49 -25.16 9.93
N CYS A 126 3.67 -24.96 10.54
CA CYS A 126 3.82 -24.24 11.80
C CYS A 126 3.34 -22.79 11.78
N PHE A 127 3.52 -22.08 10.66
CA PHE A 127 3.05 -20.70 10.52
C PHE A 127 1.53 -20.60 10.68
N ARG A 128 0.78 -21.54 10.08
CA ARG A 128 -0.67 -21.60 10.21
C ARG A 128 -1.07 -21.95 11.64
N THR A 129 -0.43 -22.94 12.26
CA THR A 129 -0.77 -23.38 13.62
C THR A 129 -0.54 -22.30 14.68
N TYR A 130 0.45 -21.42 14.48
CA TYR A 130 0.77 -20.34 15.43
C TYR A 130 -0.15 -19.12 15.30
N HIS A 131 -0.67 -18.84 14.11
CA HIS A 131 -1.50 -17.67 13.80
C HIS A 131 -3.00 -17.99 13.60
N GLN A 132 -3.41 -19.23 13.92
CA GLN A 132 -4.81 -19.64 13.95
C GLN A 132 -5.46 -19.18 15.26
#